data_AF-A0AAI9LCG2-F1
#
_entry.id   AF-A0AAI9LCG2-F1
#
_cell.length_a   1.000
_cell.length_b   1.000
_cell.length_c   1.000
_cell.angle_alpha   90.00
_cell.angle_beta   90.00
_cell.angle_gamma   90.00
#
_symmetry.space_group_name_H-M   'P 1'
#
loop_
_entity.id
_entity.type
_entity.pdbx_description
1 polymer ?
#
loop_
_entity_poly.entity_id
_entity_poly.type
_entity_poly.pdbx_seq_one_letter_code
_entity_poly.pdbx_strand_id
1 'polypeptide(L)'
;MFQTKAIEIELGTVPAAESCAQVDHKDYSERSRRECAVYIRLLRRVFNEPNPGLLTFVRRSFPHGLGRYNSVVAVMTTEGAMLFDQQLVPHEWDHIARAELTWLRLRQKWCETVHARPSAKALVPDIFLHHAIPNFPNHPAAIWWAMGYMPIPANYATAVQ
;
A
#
# COMPACT_ATOMS: atom_id res chain seq x y z
N MET A 1 -10.89 34.68 8.97
CA MET A 1 -10.42 33.42 8.35
C MET A 1 -10.48 32.35 9.42
N PHE A 2 -11.52 31.52 9.42
CA PHE A 2 -11.59 30.39 10.35
C PHE A 2 -10.63 29.31 9.85
N GLN A 3 -9.56 29.05 10.60
CA GLN A 3 -8.74 27.86 10.39
C GLN A 3 -9.63 26.66 10.72
N THR A 4 -10.13 25.97 9.70
CA THR A 4 -10.81 24.69 9.89
C THR A 4 -9.76 23.73 10.45
N LYS A 5 -9.89 23.38 11.74
CA LYS A 5 -8.95 22.48 12.41
C LYS A 5 -9.10 21.09 11.77
N ALA A 6 -8.04 20.56 11.21
CA ALA A 6 -8.03 19.20 10.66
C ALA A 6 -8.24 18.18 11.80
N ILE A 7 -9.11 17.20 11.55
CA ILE A 7 -9.30 16.02 12.40
C ILE A 7 -8.34 14.94 11.90
N GLU A 8 -7.65 14.29 12.83
CA GLU A 8 -6.68 13.24 12.51
C GLU A 8 -6.92 12.00 13.35
N ILE A 9 -6.94 10.84 12.71
CA ILE A 9 -7.11 9.53 13.35
C ILE A 9 -5.99 8.62 12.87
N GLU A 10 -5.23 8.07 13.82
CA GLU A 10 -4.20 7.09 13.54
C GLU A 10 -4.80 5.69 13.34
N LEU A 11 -4.42 5.01 12.26
CA LEU A 11 -4.95 3.71 11.85
C LEU A 11 -3.92 2.57 11.92
N GLY A 12 -2.65 2.88 12.18
CA GLY A 12 -1.54 1.92 12.16
C GLY A 12 -0.90 1.75 10.77
N THR A 13 0.13 0.89 10.70
CA THR A 13 0.88 0.61 9.46
C THR A 13 0.13 -0.33 8.51
N VAL A 14 -0.69 -1.21 9.08
CA VAL A 14 -1.40 -2.32 8.43
C VAL A 14 -2.78 -2.50 9.10
N PRO A 15 -3.72 -3.25 8.48
CA PRO A 15 -4.95 -3.69 9.12
C PRO A 15 -4.71 -4.38 10.47
N ALA A 16 -5.62 -4.19 11.43
CA ALA A 16 -5.39 -4.53 12.83
C ALA A 16 -5.08 -6.02 13.12
N ALA A 17 -5.53 -6.94 12.27
CA ALA A 17 -5.27 -8.37 12.41
C ALA A 17 -4.00 -8.85 11.67
N GLU A 18 -3.28 -7.95 11.00
CA GLU A 18 -2.12 -8.29 10.16
C GLU A 18 -0.79 -8.02 10.90
N SER A 19 0.23 -8.81 10.57
CA SER A 19 1.58 -8.60 11.12
C SER A 19 2.30 -7.44 10.42
N CYS A 20 2.65 -6.40 11.19
CA CYS A 20 3.40 -5.24 10.67
C CYS A 20 4.92 -5.37 10.80
N ALA A 21 5.64 -4.55 10.04
CA ALA A 21 7.09 -4.36 10.22
C ALA A 21 7.44 -3.88 11.65
N GLN A 22 8.47 -4.48 12.25
CA GLN A 22 8.95 -4.14 13.58
C GLN A 22 10.14 -3.18 13.52
N VAL A 23 10.14 -2.14 14.35
CA VAL A 23 11.10 -1.01 14.29
C VAL A 23 12.56 -1.44 14.49
N ASP A 24 12.79 -2.54 15.19
CA ASP A 24 14.09 -3.13 15.49
C ASP A 24 14.64 -4.00 14.34
N HIS A 25 13.85 -4.28 13.31
CA HIS A 25 14.25 -5.15 12.22
C HIS A 25 14.97 -4.38 11.09
N LYS A 26 16.01 -5.00 10.49
CA LYS A 26 16.88 -4.34 9.50
C LYS A 26 16.16 -3.81 8.25
N ASP A 27 15.05 -4.42 7.86
CA ASP A 27 14.25 -4.04 6.69
C ASP A 27 13.06 -3.15 7.03
N TYR A 28 12.96 -2.68 8.29
CA TYR A 28 11.83 -1.92 8.81
C TYR A 28 11.44 -0.73 7.93
N SER A 29 12.42 0.12 7.58
CA SER A 29 12.15 1.34 6.82
C SER A 29 11.49 1.02 5.48
N GLU A 30 12.03 0.08 4.72
CA GLU A 30 11.50 -0.30 3.42
C GLU A 30 10.15 -1.02 3.54
N ARG A 31 10.04 -1.97 4.48
CA ARG A 31 8.83 -2.76 4.69
C ARG A 31 7.66 -1.91 5.17
N SER A 32 7.85 -1.08 6.19
CA SER A 32 6.80 -0.20 6.73
C SER A 32 6.30 0.82 5.70
N ARG A 33 7.20 1.38 4.88
CA ARG A 33 6.82 2.30 3.80
C ARG A 33 5.94 1.63 2.75
N ARG A 34 6.28 0.39 2.38
CA ARG A 34 5.49 -0.43 1.46
C ARG A 34 4.11 -0.76 2.05
N GLU A 35 4.09 -1.23 3.30
CA GLU A 35 2.87 -1.56 4.03
C GLU A 35 1.91 -0.36 4.12
N CYS A 36 2.40 0.81 4.56
CA CYS A 36 1.60 2.03 4.59
C CYS A 36 1.06 2.42 3.21
N ALA A 37 1.87 2.32 2.15
CA ALA A 37 1.45 2.69 0.81
C ALA A 37 0.31 1.80 0.29
N VAL A 38 0.40 0.48 0.53
CA VAL A 38 -0.67 -0.46 0.18
C VAL A 38 -1.89 -0.25 1.07
N TYR A 39 -1.71 0.02 2.36
CA TYR A 39 -2.82 0.27 3.27
C TYR A 39 -3.61 1.53 2.89
N ILE A 40 -2.92 2.61 2.50
CA ILE A 40 -3.56 3.81 1.96
C ILE A 40 -4.41 3.48 0.72
N ARG A 41 -3.89 2.65 -0.20
CA ARG A 41 -4.65 2.23 -1.39
C ARG A 41 -5.86 1.37 -1.03
N LEU A 42 -5.73 0.46 -0.06
CA LEU A 42 -6.87 -0.30 0.47
C LEU A 42 -7.94 0.60 1.06
N LEU A 43 -7.55 1.52 1.95
CA LEU A 43 -8.47 2.47 2.59
C LEU A 43 -9.16 3.35 1.55
N ARG A 44 -8.44 3.88 0.57
CA ARG A 44 -9.04 4.64 -0.53
C ARG A 44 -10.13 3.86 -1.26
N ARG A 45 -9.91 2.57 -1.55
CA ARG A 45 -10.95 1.71 -2.16
C ARG A 45 -12.14 1.49 -1.24
N VAL A 46 -11.88 1.16 0.04
CA VAL A 46 -12.93 0.94 1.06
C VAL A 46 -13.84 2.16 1.21
N PHE A 47 -13.25 3.36 1.20
CA PHE A 47 -13.97 4.63 1.30
C PHE A 47 -14.37 5.22 -0.06
N ASN A 48 -14.41 4.39 -1.12
CA ASN A 48 -14.86 4.72 -2.47
C ASN A 48 -14.18 5.96 -3.09
N GLU A 49 -12.84 6.00 -3.01
CA GLU A 49 -11.97 7.06 -3.55
C GLU A 49 -12.46 8.47 -3.14
N PRO A 50 -12.45 8.77 -1.82
CA PRO A 50 -13.04 10.00 -1.32
C PRO A 50 -12.30 11.23 -1.86
N ASN A 51 -12.99 12.37 -1.90
CA ASN A 51 -12.35 13.64 -2.26
C ASN A 51 -11.21 13.93 -1.27
N PRO A 52 -9.94 14.05 -1.72
CA PRO A 52 -8.79 14.23 -0.84
C PRO A 52 -8.78 15.57 -0.09
N GLY A 53 -9.59 16.55 -0.51
CA GLY A 53 -9.82 17.79 0.24
C GLY A 53 -10.74 17.62 1.45
N LEU A 54 -11.52 16.54 1.52
CA LEU A 54 -12.42 16.22 2.64
C LEU A 54 -11.85 15.11 3.52
N LEU A 55 -11.42 13.99 2.93
CA LEU A 55 -10.84 12.84 3.61
C LEU A 55 -9.67 12.31 2.78
N THR A 56 -8.50 12.22 3.40
CA THR A 56 -7.31 11.62 2.79
C THR A 56 -6.57 10.73 3.78
N PHE A 57 -5.78 9.81 3.27
CA PHE A 57 -4.97 8.90 4.07
C PHE A 57 -3.50 9.15 3.77
N VAL A 58 -2.72 9.44 4.81
CA VAL A 58 -1.30 9.81 4.67
C VAL A 58 -0.43 8.96 5.57
N ARG A 59 0.78 8.65 5.12
CA ARG A 59 1.80 8.05 5.98
C ARG A 59 2.41 9.15 6.85
N ARG A 60 2.41 8.97 8.16
CA ARG A 60 3.17 9.78 9.11
C ARG A 60 4.21 8.94 9.81
N SER A 61 5.20 9.62 10.37
CA SER A 61 6.28 9.02 11.15
C SER A 61 6.25 9.61 12.55
N PHE A 62 6.20 8.75 13.56
CA PHE A 62 6.05 9.11 14.98
C PHE A 62 7.28 8.65 15.79
N PRO A 63 7.67 9.39 16.84
CA PRO A 63 8.79 8.99 17.69
C PRO A 63 8.47 7.74 18.51
N HIS A 64 9.45 6.85 18.66
CA HIS A 64 9.41 5.65 19.50
C HIS A 64 10.75 5.51 20.25
N GLY A 65 10.77 4.79 21.37
CA GLY A 65 12.00 4.57 22.14
C GLY A 65 13.12 3.86 21.36
N LEU A 66 12.77 3.17 20.27
CA LEU A 66 13.69 2.43 19.39
C LEU A 66 13.92 3.11 18.02
N GLY A 67 13.44 4.35 17.84
CA GLY A 67 13.59 5.09 16.59
C GLY A 67 12.30 5.80 16.18
N ARG A 68 11.87 5.61 14.94
CA ARG A 68 10.61 6.19 14.45
C ARG A 68 9.75 5.10 13.85
N TYR A 69 8.50 5.02 14.27
CA TYR A 69 7.53 4.16 13.62
C TYR A 69 6.72 4.92 12.56
N ASN A 70 6.23 4.23 11.54
CA ASN A 70 5.38 4.78 10.51
C ASN A 70 3.96 4.30 10.77
N SER A 71 2.98 5.13 10.44
CA SER A 71 1.56 4.80 10.60
C SER A 71 0.75 5.54 9.54
N VAL A 72 -0.37 4.96 9.14
CA VAL A 72 -1.34 5.62 8.28
C VAL A 72 -2.27 6.45 9.16
N VAL A 73 -2.50 7.70 8.74
CA VAL A 73 -3.36 8.65 9.43
C VAL A 73 -4.44 9.09 8.46
N ALA A 74 -5.70 8.94 8.88
CA ALA A 74 -6.83 9.58 8.21
C ALA A 74 -6.83 11.07 8.61
N VAL A 75 -6.78 11.95 7.62
CA VAL A 75 -6.80 13.41 7.80
C VAL A 75 -8.05 13.93 7.12
N MET A 76 -8.86 14.68 7.85
CA MET A 76 -10.17 15.10 7.36
C MET A 76 -10.63 16.47 7.88
N THR A 77 -11.54 17.09 7.14
CA THR A 77 -12.33 18.23 7.63
C THR A 77 -13.49 17.73 8.49
N THR A 78 -14.25 18.64 9.09
CA THR A 78 -15.50 18.31 9.80
C THR A 78 -16.49 17.59 8.88
N GLU A 79 -16.63 18.03 7.64
CA GLU A 79 -17.46 17.39 6.62
C GLU A 79 -16.89 16.02 6.23
N GLY A 80 -15.57 15.91 6.10
CA GLY A 80 -14.90 14.64 5.84
C GLY A 80 -15.08 13.60 6.95
N ALA A 81 -15.23 14.04 8.20
CA ALA A 81 -15.53 13.13 9.32
C ALA A 81 -16.88 12.41 9.17
N MET A 82 -17.83 12.99 8.43
CA MET A 82 -19.09 12.31 8.09
C MET A 82 -18.91 11.21 7.04
N LEU A 83 -17.81 11.23 6.28
CA LEU A 83 -17.45 10.20 5.30
C LEU A 83 -16.63 9.06 5.92
N PHE A 84 -16.03 9.30 7.09
CA PHE A 84 -15.17 8.34 7.76
C PHE A 84 -15.96 7.54 8.80
N ASP A 85 -16.41 6.35 8.42
CA ASP A 85 -16.90 5.34 9.36
C ASP A 85 -15.76 4.39 9.78
N GLN A 86 -15.40 4.44 11.06
CA GLN A 86 -14.35 3.59 11.63
C GLN A 86 -14.68 2.09 11.51
N GLN A 87 -15.96 1.71 11.45
CA GLN A 87 -16.37 0.31 11.29
C GLN A 87 -16.04 -0.25 9.90
N LEU A 88 -15.84 0.61 8.91
CA LEU A 88 -15.42 0.20 7.56
C LEU A 88 -13.92 -0.07 7.47
N VAL A 89 -13.12 0.38 8.45
CA VAL A 89 -11.68 0.15 8.45
C VAL A 89 -11.41 -1.36 8.48
N PRO A 90 -10.74 -1.93 7.46
CA PRO A 90 -10.60 -3.37 7.35
C PRO A 90 -9.66 -3.92 8.42
N HIS A 91 -9.98 -5.10 8.93
CA HIS A 91 -9.13 -5.83 9.87
C HIS A 91 -8.04 -6.64 9.18
N GLU A 92 -8.22 -7.00 7.91
CA GLU A 92 -7.31 -7.83 7.12
C GLU A 92 -7.04 -7.22 5.73
N TRP A 93 -6.01 -7.71 5.05
CA TRP A 93 -5.78 -7.34 3.65
C TRP A 93 -6.79 -7.98 2.70
N ASP A 94 -7.35 -7.17 1.79
CA ASP A 94 -8.06 -7.69 0.61
C ASP A 94 -7.10 -8.39 -0.37
N HIS A 95 -7.65 -9.10 -1.36
CA HIS A 95 -6.82 -9.82 -2.32
C HIS A 95 -5.95 -8.89 -3.18
N ILE A 96 -6.43 -7.67 -3.43
CA ILE A 96 -5.67 -6.63 -4.14
C ILE A 96 -4.42 -6.27 -3.34
N ALA A 97 -4.56 -5.88 -2.07
CA ALA A 97 -3.46 -5.50 -1.20
C ALA A 97 -2.44 -6.63 -1.03
N ARG A 98 -2.89 -7.88 -0.88
CA ARG A 98 -2.00 -9.05 -0.82
C ARG A 98 -1.19 -9.22 -2.11
N ALA A 99 -1.82 -9.00 -3.26
CA ALA A 99 -1.16 -9.05 -4.55
C ALA A 99 -0.18 -7.87 -4.73
N GLU A 100 -0.57 -6.64 -4.35
CA GLU A 100 0.29 -5.45 -4.41
C GLU A 100 1.55 -5.62 -3.53
N LEU A 101 1.40 -6.09 -2.28
CA LEU A 101 2.52 -6.37 -1.37
C LEU A 101 3.48 -7.42 -1.96
N THR A 102 2.92 -8.49 -2.53
CA THR A 102 3.69 -9.56 -3.17
C THR A 102 4.46 -9.05 -4.38
N TRP A 103 3.78 -8.31 -5.26
CA TRP A 103 4.40 -7.75 -6.46
C TRP A 103 5.52 -6.77 -6.11
N LEU A 104 5.28 -5.84 -5.16
CA LEU A 104 6.29 -4.87 -4.72
C LEU A 104 7.53 -5.56 -4.13
N ARG A 105 7.34 -6.62 -3.33
CA ARG A 105 8.43 -7.42 -2.77
C ARG A 105 9.24 -8.12 -3.85
N LEU A 106 8.58 -8.77 -4.81
CA LEU A 106 9.24 -9.50 -5.89
C LEU A 106 9.93 -8.56 -6.87
N ARG A 107 9.30 -7.44 -7.22
CA ARG A 107 9.91 -6.39 -8.03
C ARG A 107 11.20 -5.87 -7.40
N GLN A 108 11.20 -5.58 -6.10
CA GLN A 108 12.42 -5.14 -5.41
C GLN A 108 13.52 -6.19 -5.53
N LYS A 109 13.21 -7.48 -5.28
CA LYS A 109 14.19 -8.57 -5.44
C LYS A 109 14.74 -8.66 -6.86
N TRP A 110 13.90 -8.47 -7.88
CA TRP A 110 14.35 -8.44 -9.27
C TRP A 110 15.24 -7.23 -9.55
N CYS A 111 14.90 -6.05 -9.04
CA CYS A 111 15.74 -4.86 -9.16
C CYS A 111 17.12 -5.09 -8.52
N GLU A 112 17.17 -5.64 -7.31
CA GLU A 112 18.41 -6.00 -6.61
C GLU A 112 19.22 -7.05 -7.40
N THR A 113 18.55 -8.07 -7.93
CA THR A 113 19.17 -9.13 -8.73
C THR A 113 19.78 -8.57 -10.02
N VAL A 114 19.07 -7.72 -10.75
CA VAL A 114 19.56 -7.10 -11.99
C VAL A 114 20.69 -6.11 -11.69
N HIS A 115 20.61 -5.38 -10.57
CA HIS A 115 21.67 -4.50 -10.14
C HIS A 115 22.97 -5.28 -9.85
N ALA A 116 22.88 -6.40 -9.13
CA ALA A 116 24.02 -7.27 -8.85
C ALA A 116 24.52 -8.05 -10.08
N ARG A 117 23.62 -8.41 -11.00
CA ARG A 117 23.91 -9.16 -12.23
C ARG A 117 23.10 -8.60 -13.40
N PRO A 118 23.66 -7.64 -14.18
CA PRO A 118 22.95 -7.03 -15.29
C PRO A 118 22.42 -8.02 -16.34
N SER A 119 23.08 -9.15 -16.55
CA SER A 119 22.62 -10.22 -17.46
C SER A 119 21.33 -10.90 -17.02
N ALA A 120 20.94 -10.80 -15.74
CA ALA A 120 19.67 -11.33 -15.25
C ALA A 120 18.45 -10.58 -15.79
N LYS A 121 18.63 -9.40 -16.40
CA LYS A 121 17.53 -8.62 -16.98
C LYS A 121 16.69 -9.43 -17.98
N ALA A 122 17.31 -10.33 -18.75
CA ALA A 122 16.63 -11.18 -19.71
C ALA A 122 15.72 -12.26 -19.07
N LEU A 123 15.83 -12.46 -17.75
CA LEU A 123 15.05 -13.43 -16.99
C LEU A 123 13.91 -12.78 -16.20
N VAL A 124 13.82 -11.45 -16.17
CA VAL A 124 12.83 -10.73 -15.39
C VAL A 124 11.46 -10.91 -16.06
N PRO A 125 10.45 -11.47 -15.35
CA PRO A 125 9.10 -11.54 -15.88
C PRO A 125 8.54 -10.15 -16.22
N ASP A 126 7.82 -10.03 -17.33
CA ASP A 126 7.32 -8.76 -17.88
C ASP A 126 6.59 -7.90 -16.84
N ILE A 127 5.81 -8.55 -15.95
CA ILE A 127 5.06 -7.87 -14.90
C ILE A 127 5.95 -7.00 -13.98
N PHE A 128 7.22 -7.36 -13.80
CA PHE A 128 8.17 -6.63 -12.95
C PHE A 128 8.97 -5.57 -13.70
N LEU A 129 8.88 -5.54 -15.03
CA LEU A 129 9.47 -4.48 -15.86
C LEU A 129 8.69 -3.17 -15.73
N HIS A 130 7.41 -3.23 -15.34
CA HIS A 130 6.60 -2.04 -15.11
C HIS A 130 7.04 -1.28 -13.85
N HIS A 131 6.94 0.05 -13.89
CA HIS A 131 7.27 0.93 -12.76
C HIS A 131 6.08 1.19 -11.83
N ALA A 132 4.86 1.10 -12.35
CA ALA A 132 3.62 1.25 -11.58
C ALA A 132 3.10 -0.12 -11.11
N ILE A 133 2.40 -0.12 -9.98
CA ILE A 133 1.71 -1.31 -9.45
C ILE A 133 0.58 -1.68 -10.43
N PRO A 134 0.51 -2.94 -10.90
CA PRO A 134 -0.60 -3.40 -11.74
C PRO A 134 -1.95 -3.33 -11.04
N ASN A 135 -3.03 -3.17 -11.82
CA ASN A 135 -4.38 -3.24 -11.26
C ASN A 135 -4.80 -4.70 -11.04
N PHE A 136 -4.60 -5.21 -9.84
CA PHE A 136 -5.05 -6.55 -9.48
C PHE A 136 -6.57 -6.59 -9.24
N PRO A 137 -7.26 -7.68 -9.57
CA PRO A 137 -8.66 -7.86 -9.21
C PRO A 137 -8.77 -8.24 -7.74
N ASN A 138 -9.92 -7.98 -7.14
CA ASN A 138 -10.22 -8.50 -5.81
C ASN A 138 -10.63 -9.99 -5.88
N HIS A 139 -9.67 -10.85 -6.15
CA HIS A 139 -9.88 -12.30 -6.27
C HIS A 139 -8.64 -13.06 -5.79
N PRO A 140 -8.76 -14.24 -5.15
CA PRO A 140 -7.62 -15.03 -4.68
C PRO A 140 -6.56 -15.29 -5.76
N ALA A 141 -6.98 -15.43 -7.01
CA ALA A 141 -6.08 -15.65 -8.15
C ALA A 141 -5.08 -14.49 -8.41
N ALA A 142 -5.37 -13.27 -7.91
CA ALA A 142 -4.52 -12.10 -8.08
C ALA A 142 -3.08 -12.33 -7.59
N ILE A 143 -2.90 -13.18 -6.58
CA ILE A 143 -1.58 -13.53 -6.06
C ILE A 143 -0.69 -14.21 -7.11
N TRP A 144 -1.27 -15.02 -7.99
CA TRP A 144 -0.55 -15.74 -9.04
C TRP A 144 -0.08 -14.78 -10.14
N TRP A 145 -0.90 -13.76 -10.45
CA TRP A 145 -0.48 -12.65 -11.30
C TRP A 145 0.65 -11.87 -10.66
N ALA A 146 0.53 -11.48 -9.39
CA ALA A 146 1.57 -10.76 -8.67
C ALA A 146 2.91 -11.51 -8.59
N MET A 147 2.88 -12.86 -8.62
CA MET A 147 4.06 -13.71 -8.68
C MET A 147 4.66 -13.85 -10.10
N GLY A 148 3.95 -13.45 -11.14
CA GLY A 148 4.36 -13.62 -12.54
C GLY A 148 4.10 -15.03 -13.09
N TYR A 149 3.27 -15.84 -12.43
CA TYR A 149 2.93 -17.20 -12.89
C TYR A 149 1.82 -17.25 -13.94
N MET A 150 1.13 -16.13 -14.16
CA MET A 150 0.06 -16.00 -15.14
C MET A 150 0.17 -14.63 -15.83
N PRO A 151 -0.15 -14.53 -17.14
CA PRO A 151 -0.22 -13.25 -17.81
C PRO A 151 -1.34 -12.39 -17.22
N ILE A 152 -1.09 -11.09 -17.07
CA ILE A 152 -2.14 -10.14 -16.69
C ILE A 152 -3.10 -10.01 -17.88
N PRO A 153 -4.41 -10.24 -17.69
CA PRO A 153 -5.37 -10.02 -18.76
C PRO A 153 -5.38 -8.54 -19.18
N ALA A 154 -5.47 -8.26 -20.50
CA ALA A 154 -5.25 -6.92 -21.07
C ALA A 154 -6.13 -5.80 -20.46
N ASN A 155 -7.29 -6.14 -19.91
CA ASN A 155 -8.20 -5.21 -19.23
C ASN A 155 -7.73 -4.73 -17.85
N TYR A 156 -6.65 -5.30 -17.30
CA TYR A 156 -6.04 -4.91 -16.02
C TYR A 156 -4.69 -4.19 -16.19
N ALA A 157 -4.24 -3.96 -17.42
CA ALA A 157 -2.89 -3.51 -17.74
C ALA A 157 -2.64 -2.00 -17.56
N THR A 158 -3.66 -1.19 -17.25
CA THR A 158 -3.52 0.27 -17.15
C THR A 158 -4.16 0.82 -15.89
N ALA A 159 -3.32 1.26 -14.94
CA ALA A 159 -3.73 2.27 -13.98
C ALA A 159 -3.79 3.61 -14.71
N VAL A 160 -4.99 4.20 -14.79
CA VAL A 160 -5.13 5.61 -15.15
C VAL A 160 -4.38 6.43 -14.09
N GLN A 161 -3.59 7.39 -14.59
CA GLN A 161 -2.66 8.25 -13.86
C GLN A 161 -3.32 9.03 -12.72
#